data_AF-A0A0M8RJZ5-F1
#
_entry.id   AF-A0A0M8RJZ5-F1
#
_cell.length_a   1.000
_cell.length_b   1.000
_cell.length_c   1.000
_cell.angle_alpha   90.00
_cell.angle_beta   90.00
_cell.angle_gamma   90.00
#
_symmetry.space_group_name_H-M   'P 1'
#
loop_
_entity.id
_entity.type
_entity.pdbx_description
1 polymer ?
#
loop_
_entity_poly.entity_id
_entity_poly.type
_entity_poly.pdbx_seq_one_letter_code
_entity_poly.pdbx_strand_id
1 'polypeptide(L)'
;MELVVLAVRVADSRQGTAARYAERNRRGLPARFTMTAGYDAGFRVLADVAAEAERQAVVDSVVVLRCDGHVLYRNERIAAVRWLRCPGAALAVAAEQSRSCTSGEAARFWSVQRQLRSAMPHCCGEFIAIERLARPLVSLPLRRRRRSAVACVAALPASV
;
A
#
# COMPACT_ATOMS: atom_id res chain seq x y z
N MET A 1 15.95 -15.07 5.59
CA MET A 1 14.76 -14.33 6.04
C MET A 1 14.34 -13.35 4.96
N GLU A 2 13.09 -13.42 4.51
CA GLU A 2 12.51 -12.53 3.51
C GLU A 2 11.48 -11.60 4.18
N LEU A 3 11.53 -10.31 3.87
CA LEU A 3 10.50 -9.35 4.25
C LEU A 3 9.53 -9.16 3.08
N VAL A 4 8.27 -9.51 3.28
CA VAL A 4 7.19 -9.25 2.32
C VAL A 4 6.30 -8.13 2.83
N VAL A 5 6.23 -7.04 2.08
CA VAL A 5 5.41 -5.86 2.38
C VAL A 5 4.23 -5.79 1.43
N LEU A 6 3.03 -5.83 1.99
CA LEU A 6 1.80 -5.60 1.24
C LEU A 6 1.52 -4.10 1.17
N ALA A 7 1.77 -3.51 0.01
CA ALA A 7 1.47 -2.10 -0.25
C ALA A 7 0.05 -1.96 -0.81
N VAL A 8 -0.75 -1.15 -0.12
CA VAL A 8 -2.15 -0.84 -0.44
C VAL A 8 -2.39 0.63 -0.21
N ARG A 9 -3.51 1.18 -0.70
CA ARG A 9 -3.94 2.54 -0.33
C ARG A 9 -4.65 2.50 1.02
N VAL A 10 -4.54 3.59 1.80
CA VAL A 10 -5.16 3.67 3.15
C VAL A 10 -6.66 3.38 3.06
N ALA A 11 -7.34 4.01 2.10
CA ALA A 11 -8.78 3.89 1.92
C ALA A 11 -9.20 2.44 1.64
N ASP A 12 -8.48 1.73 0.78
CA ASP A 12 -8.76 0.33 0.43
C ASP A 12 -8.55 -0.59 1.63
N SER A 13 -7.49 -0.37 2.39
CA SER A 13 -7.18 -1.18 3.57
C SER A 13 -8.25 -1.01 4.67
N ARG A 14 -8.73 0.23 4.87
CA ARG A 14 -9.81 0.52 5.82
C ARG A 14 -11.14 -0.03 5.35
N GLN A 15 -11.47 0.11 4.06
CA GLN A 15 -12.67 -0.50 3.48
C GLN A 15 -12.63 -2.03 3.62
N GLY A 16 -11.49 -2.67 3.36
CA GLY A 16 -11.33 -4.11 3.51
C GLY A 16 -11.54 -4.59 4.95
N THR A 17 -11.04 -3.83 5.93
CA THR A 17 -11.30 -4.11 7.36
C THR A 17 -12.78 -4.00 7.70
N ALA A 18 -13.47 -2.98 7.19
CA ALA A 18 -14.91 -2.82 7.36
C ALA A 18 -15.72 -3.93 6.67
N ALA A 19 -15.35 -4.34 5.46
CA ALA A 19 -15.96 -5.46 4.76
C ALA A 19 -15.79 -6.78 5.53
N ARG A 20 -14.60 -7.04 6.07
CA ARG A 20 -14.37 -8.22 6.91
C ARG A 20 -15.22 -8.19 8.18
N TYR A 21 -15.35 -7.03 8.82
CA TYR A 21 -16.21 -6.86 10.00
C TYR A 21 -17.68 -7.11 9.67
N ALA A 22 -18.21 -6.49 8.61
CA ALA A 22 -19.57 -6.70 8.13
C ALA A 22 -19.85 -8.18 7.84
N GLU A 23 -18.89 -8.86 7.20
CA GLU A 23 -19.03 -10.28 6.88
C GLU A 23 -19.08 -11.17 8.12
N ARG A 24 -18.23 -10.90 9.12
CA ARG A 24 -18.24 -11.66 10.39
C ARG A 24 -19.54 -11.44 11.15
N ASN A 25 -20.01 -10.19 11.23
CA ASN A 25 -21.29 -9.87 11.85
C ASN A 25 -22.47 -10.56 11.16
N ARG A 26 -22.49 -10.57 9.83
CA ARG A 26 -23.51 -11.28 9.05
C ARG A 26 -23.56 -12.77 9.36
N ARG A 27 -22.42 -13.37 9.71
CA ARG A 27 -22.31 -14.78 10.12
C ARG A 27 -22.54 -15.01 11.62
N GLY A 28 -22.92 -13.99 12.39
CA GLY A 28 -23.06 -14.09 13.84
C GLY A 28 -21.76 -14.38 14.59
N LEU A 29 -20.60 -14.12 13.96
CA LEU A 29 -19.30 -14.38 14.57
C LEU A 29 -18.84 -13.18 15.38
N PRO A 30 -18.20 -13.38 16.55
CA PRO A 30 -17.60 -12.28 17.30
C PRO A 30 -16.65 -11.47 16.43
N ALA A 31 -16.89 -10.16 16.37
CA ALA A 31 -16.07 -9.22 15.63
C ALA A 31 -16.00 -7.89 16.37
N ARG A 32 -14.81 -7.28 16.36
CA ARG A 32 -14.62 -5.92 16.84
C ARG A 32 -14.30 -5.05 15.63
N PHE A 33 -15.05 -3.96 15.49
CA PHE A 33 -14.73 -2.98 14.46
C PHE A 33 -13.58 -2.10 14.94
N THR A 34 -12.49 -2.08 14.16
CA THR A 34 -11.36 -1.21 14.43
C THR A 34 -11.69 0.20 13.95
N MET A 35 -12.22 1.03 14.84
CA MET A 35 -12.48 2.46 14.59
C MET A 35 -11.18 3.28 14.51
N THR A 36 -11.27 4.44 13.86
CA THR A 36 -10.16 5.29 13.36
C THR A 36 -8.98 5.55 14.30
N ALA A 37 -9.18 5.56 15.63
CA ALA A 37 -8.13 5.94 16.58
C ALA A 37 -6.99 4.90 16.61
N GLY A 38 -5.90 5.19 15.90
CA GLY A 38 -4.66 4.41 15.87
C GLY A 38 -4.29 3.81 14.50
N TYR A 39 -5.21 3.77 13.54
CA TYR A 39 -4.97 3.09 12.25
C TYR A 39 -3.93 3.82 11.38
N ASP A 40 -3.96 5.14 11.35
CA ASP A 40 -3.12 5.94 10.46
C ASP A 40 -1.63 5.91 10.85
N ALA A 41 -1.32 5.65 12.13
CA ALA A 41 0.06 5.59 12.62
C ALA A 41 0.78 4.34 12.12
N GLY A 42 0.17 3.15 12.25
CA GLY A 42 0.77 1.90 11.77
C GLY A 42 0.94 1.86 10.25
N PHE A 43 0.06 2.52 9.52
CA PHE A 43 0.12 2.57 8.06
C PHE A 43 1.29 3.41 7.53
N ARG A 44 1.62 4.52 8.20
CA ARG A 44 2.75 5.38 7.84
C ARG A 44 4.10 4.71 8.09
N VAL A 45 4.18 3.89 9.15
CA VAL A 45 5.41 3.20 9.56
C VAL A 45 5.86 2.11 8.57
N LEU A 46 4.98 1.59 7.71
CA LEU A 46 5.34 0.51 6.77
C LEU A 46 6.49 0.87 5.82
N ALA A 47 6.51 2.11 5.33
CA ALA A 47 7.61 2.57 4.46
C ALA A 47 8.91 2.67 5.26
N ASP A 48 8.85 3.17 6.49
CA ASP A 48 10.01 3.31 7.39
C ASP A 48 10.59 1.95 7.77
N VAL A 49 9.74 0.97 8.10
CA VAL A 49 10.17 -0.41 8.40
C VAL A 49 10.85 -1.05 7.18
N ALA A 50 10.31 -0.83 5.98
CA ALA A 50 10.93 -1.34 4.76
C ALA A 50 12.29 -0.69 4.48
N ALA A 51 12.41 0.64 4.66
CA ALA A 51 13.69 1.35 4.56
C ALA A 51 14.69 0.83 5.60
N GLU A 52 14.24 0.63 6.83
CA GLU A 52 15.08 0.22 7.94
C GLU A 52 15.59 -1.22 7.77
N ALA A 53 14.75 -2.11 7.25
CA ALA A 53 15.15 -3.47 6.92
C ALA A 53 16.27 -3.50 5.85
N GLU A 54 16.16 -2.64 4.83
CA GLU A 54 17.22 -2.49 3.83
C GLU A 54 18.48 -1.83 4.41
N ARG A 55 18.33 -0.78 5.23
CA ARG A 55 19.43 -0.01 5.82
C ARG A 55 20.26 -0.82 6.81
N GLN A 56 19.60 -1.58 7.69
CA GLN A 56 20.28 -2.42 8.68
C GLN A 56 20.73 -3.78 8.11
N ALA A 57 20.34 -4.11 6.87
CA ALA A 57 20.61 -5.41 6.24
C ALA A 57 20.22 -6.61 7.13
N VAL A 58 19.08 -6.50 7.83
CA VAL A 58 18.57 -7.53 8.76
C VAL A 58 17.79 -8.65 8.06
N VAL A 59 17.56 -8.53 6.74
CA VAL A 59 16.89 -9.52 5.90
C VAL A 59 17.70 -9.82 4.64
N ASP A 60 17.46 -10.99 4.05
CA ASP A 60 18.13 -11.46 2.83
C ASP A 60 17.44 -10.96 1.56
N SER A 61 16.14 -10.67 1.64
CA SER A 61 15.36 -10.10 0.54
C SER A 61 14.22 -9.22 1.06
N VAL A 62 13.83 -8.25 0.23
CA VAL A 62 12.66 -7.42 0.43
C VAL A 62 11.78 -7.48 -0.82
N VAL A 63 10.51 -7.80 -0.64
CA VAL A 63 9.50 -7.83 -1.69
C VAL A 63 8.38 -6.89 -1.31
N VAL A 64 8.03 -5.95 -2.20
CA VAL A 64 6.82 -5.13 -2.07
C VAL A 64 5.83 -5.58 -3.12
N LEU A 65 4.61 -5.92 -2.69
CA LEU A 65 3.56 -6.43 -3.56
C LEU A 65 2.21 -5.77 -3.29
N ARG A 66 1.32 -5.82 -4.27
CA ARG A 66 -0.08 -5.41 -4.16
C ARG A 66 -0.95 -6.57 -3.67
N CYS A 67 -2.16 -6.28 -3.21
CA CYS A 67 -3.13 -7.31 -2.79
C CYS A 67 -3.48 -8.32 -3.89
N ASP A 68 -3.33 -7.94 -5.16
CA ASP A 68 -3.56 -8.83 -6.32
C ASP A 68 -2.33 -9.71 -6.65
N GLY A 69 -1.28 -9.67 -5.83
CA GLY A 69 -0.05 -10.44 -6.02
C GLY A 69 0.96 -9.78 -6.97
N HIS A 70 0.63 -8.62 -7.56
CA HIS A 70 1.57 -7.93 -8.44
C HIS A 70 2.78 -7.40 -7.66
N VAL A 71 3.98 -7.85 -8.03
CA VAL A 71 5.25 -7.41 -7.44
C VAL A 71 5.59 -5.99 -7.92
N LEU A 72 5.72 -5.06 -7.00
CA LEU A 72 6.10 -3.66 -7.24
C LEU A 72 7.60 -3.46 -7.16
N TYR A 73 8.24 -4.17 -6.23
CA TYR A 73 9.67 -4.07 -5.95
C TYR A 73 10.17 -5.39 -5.42
N ARG A 74 11.40 -5.75 -5.81
CA ARG A 74 12.13 -6.86 -5.24
C ARG A 74 13.61 -6.51 -5.21
N ASN A 75 14.24 -6.75 -4.07
CA ASN A 75 15.67 -6.62 -3.90
C ASN A 75 16.17 -7.78 -3.04
N GLU A 76 17.40 -8.18 -3.31
CA GLU A 76 18.05 -9.29 -2.64
C GLU A 76 19.44 -8.87 -2.22
N ARG A 77 19.91 -9.47 -1.13
CA ARG A 77 21.24 -9.24 -0.61
C ARG A 77 22.23 -10.20 -1.29
N ILE A 78 23.33 -9.65 -1.79
CA ILE A 78 24.39 -10.41 -2.48
C ILE A 78 25.63 -10.66 -1.62
N ALA A 79 25.75 -9.93 -0.50
CA ALA A 79 26.77 -10.13 0.54
C ALA A 79 26.28 -9.49 1.85
N ALA A 80 26.94 -9.76 2.98
CA ALA A 80 26.48 -9.37 4.33
C ALA A 80 25.90 -7.93 4.46
N VAL A 81 26.47 -6.96 3.73
CA VAL A 81 26.05 -5.54 3.75
C VAL A 81 25.67 -4.97 2.37
N ARG A 82 25.61 -5.79 1.32
CA ARG A 82 25.44 -5.31 -0.06
C ARG A 82 24.16 -5.85 -0.70
N TRP A 83 23.36 -4.93 -1.20
CA TRP A 83 22.16 -5.20 -2.00
C TRP A 83 22.49 -5.36 -3.48
N LEU A 84 21.70 -6.17 -4.19
CA LEU A 84 21.78 -6.35 -5.64
C LEU A 84 21.45 -5.04 -6.38
N ARG A 85 20.45 -4.30 -5.87
CA ARG A 85 20.01 -3.00 -6.38
C ARG A 85 20.09 -1.96 -5.28
N CYS A 86 20.10 -0.68 -5.62
CA CYS A 86 19.95 0.39 -4.65
C CYS A 86 18.65 0.17 -3.83
N PRO A 87 18.71 0.31 -2.49
CA PRO A 87 17.53 0.28 -1.64
C PRO A 87 16.42 1.21 -2.14
N GLY A 88 15.19 0.72 -2.12
CA GLY A 88 14.05 1.40 -2.75
C GLY A 88 12.69 0.88 -2.30
N ALA A 89 12.63 0.00 -1.31
CA ALA A 89 11.38 -0.60 -0.84
C ALA A 89 10.41 0.46 -0.29
N ALA A 90 10.91 1.42 0.49
CA ALA A 90 10.09 2.51 1.03
C ALA A 90 9.45 3.38 -0.06
N LEU A 91 10.20 3.67 -1.14
CA LEU A 91 9.67 4.42 -2.28
C LEU A 91 8.57 3.62 -3.00
N ALA A 92 8.75 2.31 -3.16
CA ALA A 92 7.75 1.44 -3.77
C ALA A 92 6.45 1.39 -2.94
N VAL A 93 6.57 1.31 -1.61
CA VAL A 93 5.42 1.37 -0.68
C VAL A 93 4.71 2.72 -0.82
N ALA A 94 5.43 3.83 -0.70
CA ALA A 94 4.85 5.17 -0.78
C ALA A 94 4.20 5.45 -2.15
N ALA A 95 4.80 4.95 -3.23
CA ALA A 95 4.26 5.08 -4.58
C ALA A 95 2.92 4.37 -4.75
N GLU A 96 2.75 3.15 -4.21
CA GLU A 96 1.45 2.46 -4.27
C GLU A 96 0.42 3.10 -3.32
N GLN A 97 0.83 3.52 -2.13
CA GLN A 97 -0.06 4.19 -1.17
C GLN A 97 -0.67 5.49 -1.73
N SER A 98 0.06 6.17 -2.62
CA SER A 98 -0.37 7.41 -3.29
C SER A 98 -0.87 7.22 -4.73
N ARG A 99 -0.91 5.98 -5.23
CA ARG A 99 -1.29 5.69 -6.62
C ARG A 99 -2.75 6.01 -6.89
N SER A 100 -3.03 6.70 -8.00
CA SER A 100 -4.40 6.90 -8.48
C SER A 100 -5.09 5.57 -8.83
N CYS A 101 -6.39 5.50 -8.56
CA CYS A 101 -7.21 4.35 -8.91
C CYS A 101 -7.40 4.23 -10.41
N THR A 102 -7.43 3.00 -10.90
CA THR A 102 -8.01 2.74 -12.22
C THR A 102 -9.53 2.93 -12.16
N SER A 103 -10.19 3.12 -13.30
CA SER A 103 -11.65 3.24 -13.36
C SER A 103 -12.36 2.02 -12.76
N GLY A 104 -11.82 0.81 -13.00
CA GLY A 104 -12.37 -0.43 -12.43
C GLY A 104 -12.20 -0.51 -10.91
N GLU A 105 -11.04 -0.11 -10.38
CA GLU A 105 -10.81 -0.04 -8.94
C GLU A 105 -11.73 0.97 -8.26
N ALA A 106 -11.90 2.15 -8.88
CA ALA A 106 -12.81 3.18 -8.39
C ALA A 106 -14.26 2.69 -8.36
N ALA A 107 -14.74 2.07 -9.44
CA ALA A 107 -16.10 1.52 -9.52
C ALA A 107 -16.33 0.46 -8.44
N ARG A 108 -15.37 -0.46 -8.24
CA ARG A 108 -15.43 -1.48 -7.19
C ARG A 108 -15.45 -0.84 -5.80
N PHE A 109 -14.57 0.11 -5.53
CA PHE A 109 -14.50 0.81 -4.26
C PHE A 109 -15.84 1.46 -3.90
N TRP A 110 -16.45 2.19 -4.83
CA TRP A 110 -17.75 2.83 -4.59
C TRP A 110 -18.90 1.84 -4.43
N SER A 111 -18.87 0.71 -5.15
CA SER A 111 -19.84 -0.37 -4.96
C SER A 111 -19.80 -0.93 -3.54
N VAL A 112 -18.60 -1.26 -3.07
CA VAL A 112 -18.40 -1.77 -1.70
C VAL A 112 -18.77 -0.72 -0.65
N GLN A 113 -18.45 0.56 -0.85
CA GLN A 113 -18.87 1.63 0.06
C GLN A 113 -20.39 1.68 0.21
N ARG A 114 -21.15 1.59 -0.89
CA ARG A 114 -22.62 1.58 -0.82
C ARG A 114 -23.14 0.38 -0.04
N GLN A 115 -22.61 -0.82 -0.31
CA GLN A 115 -23.00 -2.04 0.40
C GLN A 115 -22.73 -1.92 1.91
N LEU A 116 -21.57 -1.41 2.30
CA LEU A 116 -21.21 -1.22 3.70
C LEU A 116 -22.12 -0.22 4.42
N ARG A 117 -22.48 0.89 3.76
CA ARG A 117 -23.40 1.88 4.32
C ARG A 117 -24.79 1.29 4.57
N SER A 118 -25.27 0.45 3.65
CA SER A 118 -26.55 -0.25 3.82
C SER A 118 -26.49 -1.31 4.93
N ALA A 119 -25.39 -2.06 5.03
CA ALA A 119 -25.26 -3.14 6.00
C ALA A 119 -24.98 -2.64 7.43
N MET A 120 -24.32 -1.49 7.60
CA MET A 120 -23.87 -0.99 8.89
C MET A 120 -24.14 0.52 9.04
N PRO A 121 -25.41 0.95 9.03
CA PRO A 121 -25.76 2.38 9.07
C PRO A 121 -25.24 3.09 10.33
N HIS A 122 -25.07 2.38 11.45
CA HIS A 122 -24.49 2.91 12.68
C HIS A 122 -23.00 3.31 12.55
N CYS A 123 -22.31 2.88 11.49
CA CYS A 123 -20.90 3.21 11.21
C CYS A 123 -20.73 4.33 10.15
N CYS A 124 -21.77 5.12 9.85
CA CYS A 124 -21.71 6.13 8.77
C CYS A 124 -20.50 7.07 8.83
N GLY A 125 -20.09 7.51 10.02
CA GLY A 125 -18.93 8.40 10.19
C GLY A 125 -17.61 7.78 9.68
N GLU A 126 -17.41 6.48 9.88
CA GLU A 126 -16.24 5.75 9.41
C GLU A 126 -16.22 5.64 7.88
N PHE A 127 -17.39 5.42 7.27
CA PHE A 127 -17.49 5.38 5.81
C PHE A 127 -17.22 6.74 5.18
N ILE A 128 -17.71 7.84 5.76
CA ILE A 128 -17.37 9.20 5.33
C ILE A 128 -15.85 9.44 5.41
N ALA A 129 -15.21 8.98 6.49
CA ALA A 129 -13.76 9.10 6.64
C ALA A 129 -12.99 8.32 5.57
N ILE A 130 -13.42 7.10 5.26
CA ILE A 130 -12.85 6.25 4.20
C ILE A 130 -13.02 6.91 2.82
N GLU A 131 -14.20 7.46 2.52
CA GLU A 131 -14.46 8.16 1.25
C GLU A 131 -13.55 9.39 1.10
N ARG A 132 -13.35 10.15 2.18
CA ARG A 132 -12.47 11.32 2.17
C ARG A 132 -11.03 10.96 1.83
N LEU A 133 -10.54 9.81 2.29
CA LEU A 133 -9.22 9.28 1.93
C LEU A 133 -9.15 8.84 0.47
N ALA A 134 -10.22 8.28 -0.08
CA ALA A 134 -10.24 7.77 -1.45
C ALA A 134 -10.41 8.86 -2.51
N ARG A 135 -11.16 9.94 -2.21
CA ARG A 135 -11.47 11.02 -3.16
C ARG A 135 -10.27 11.52 -3.98
N PRO A 136 -9.11 11.90 -3.39
CA PRO A 136 -7.98 12.37 -4.19
C PRO A 136 -7.41 11.29 -5.11
N LEU A 137 -7.53 10.01 -4.76
CA LEU A 137 -6.97 8.89 -5.53
C LEU A 137 -7.89 8.45 -6.66
N VAL A 138 -9.20 8.64 -6.50
CA VAL A 138 -10.22 8.24 -7.48
C VAL A 138 -10.53 9.34 -8.50
N SER A 139 -10.32 10.61 -8.13
CA SER A 139 -10.72 11.78 -8.95
C SER A 139 -9.62 12.29 -9.88
N LEU A 140 -8.40 11.75 -9.79
CA LEU A 140 -7.30 12.19 -10.64
C LEU A 140 -7.47 11.60 -12.05
N PRO A 141 -7.46 12.41 -13.12
CA PRO A 141 -7.40 11.88 -14.47
C PRO A 141 -6.17 10.97 -14.55
N LEU A 142 -6.34 9.77 -15.09
CA LEU A 142 -5.27 8.81 -15.33
C LEU A 142 -4.19 9.45 -16.20
N ARG A 143 -3.25 10.19 -15.60
CA ARG A 143 -2.02 10.58 -16.27
C ARG A 143 -1.31 9.27 -16.53
N ARG A 144 -1.38 8.78 -17.76
CA ARG A 144 -0.48 7.75 -18.29
C ARG A 144 0.95 8.22 -18.01
N ARG A 145 1.52 7.83 -16.87
CA ARG A 145 2.95 7.97 -16.63
C ARG A 145 3.63 7.00 -17.60
N ARG A 146 4.10 7.53 -18.74
CA ARG A 146 5.19 6.89 -19.47
C ARG A 146 6.30 6.67 -18.46
N ARG A 147 6.67 5.40 -18.26
CA ARG A 147 7.86 5.03 -17.48
C ARG A 147 9.06 5.72 -18.16
N SER A 148 9.53 6.82 -17.58
CA SER A 148 10.86 7.33 -17.91
C SER A 148 11.84 6.34 -17.28
N ALA A 149 12.58 5.63 -18.12
CA ALA A 149 13.71 4.83 -17.66
C ALA A 149 14.62 5.76 -16.85
N VAL A 150 14.87 5.42 -15.59
CA VAL A 150 15.94 6.02 -14.82
C VAL A 150 17.22 5.58 -15.51
N ALA A 151 17.80 6.47 -16.31
CA ALA A 151 19.16 6.31 -16.78
C ALA A 151 20.06 6.44 -15.55
N CYS A 152 20.65 5.33 -15.11
CA CYS A 152 21.84 5.40 -14.27
C CYS A 152 22.88 6.24 -15.01
N VAL A 153 23.24 7.37 -14.43
CA VAL A 153 24.43 8.13 -14.84
C VAL A 153 25.62 7.19 -14.69
N ALA A 154 26.15 6.73 -15.81
CA ALA A 154 27.41 6.00 -15.84
C ALA A 154 28.53 6.96 -15.42
N ALA A 155 29.34 6.51 -14.47
CA ALA A 155 30.48 7.24 -13.96
C ALA A 155 31.46 7.63 -15.09
N LEU A 156 31.94 8.87 -15.04
CA LEU A 156 33.05 9.37 -15.84
C LEU A 156 34.29 8.49 -15.61
N PRO A 157 35.03 8.10 -16.67
CA PRO A 157 36.38 7.60 -16.48
C PRO A 157 37.30 8.76 -16.11
N ALA A 158 37.96 8.65 -14.96
CA ALA A 158 39.18 9.40 -14.69
C ALA A 158 40.22 8.96 -15.73
N SER A 159 40.86 9.92 -16.39
CA SER A 159 42.08 9.68 -17.14
C SER A 159 43.17 10.59 -16.61
N VAL A 160 44.32 9.93 -16.45
CA VAL A 160 45.62 10.34 -15.89
C VAL A 160 46.24 11.48 -16.67
#